data_AF-A0AAW9J9E1-F1
#
_entry.id   AF-A0AAW9J9E1-F1
#
_cell.length_a   1.000
_cell.length_b   1.000
_cell.length_c   1.000
_cell.angle_alpha   90.00
_cell.angle_beta   90.00
_cell.angle_gamma   90.00
#
_symmetry.space_group_name_H-M   'P 1'
#
loop_
_entity.id
_entity.type
_entity.pdbx_description
1 polymer ?
#
loop_
_entity_poly.entity_id
_entity_poly.type
_entity_poly.pdbx_seq_one_letter_code
_entity_poly.pdbx_strand_id
1 'polypeptide(L)' 'MQIDFNKLEKAMTIGIILRALRSRKKIKQYVGLERLPEVIKVLDELQENATLEEKEKAIASVINKLLDDLLEKDKG' A
#
# COMPACT_ATOMS: atom_id res chain seq x y z
N MET A 1 4.94 -18.07 -3.06
CA MET A 1 5.18 -17.31 -4.32
C MET A 1 5.40 -15.84 -3.95
N GLN A 2 6.13 -15.03 -4.73
CA GLN A 2 6.26 -13.60 -4.41
C GLN A 2 4.96 -12.88 -4.79
N ILE A 3 4.34 -12.14 -3.85
CA ILE A 3 3.12 -11.38 -4.16
C ILE A 3 3.46 -10.27 -5.18
N ASP A 4 2.79 -10.28 -6.32
CA ASP A 4 2.92 -9.22 -7.32
C ASP A 4 1.78 -8.20 -7.20
N PHE A 5 2.15 -6.99 -6.78
CA PHE A 5 1.25 -5.85 -6.70
C PHE A 5 1.46 -4.89 -7.87
N ASN A 6 0.37 -4.44 -8.49
CA ASN A 6 0.41 -3.36 -9.48
C ASN A 6 0.67 -1.99 -8.82
N LYS A 7 0.84 -0.93 -9.63
CA LYS A 7 1.19 0.42 -9.14
C LYS A 7 0.17 0.97 -8.14
N LEU A 8 -1.13 0.78 -8.40
CA LEU A 8 -2.22 1.26 -7.54
C LEU A 8 -2.28 0.46 -6.24
N GLU A 9 -2.14 -0.87 -6.32
CA GLU A 9 -2.11 -1.76 -5.16
C GLU A 9 -0.91 -1.43 -4.23
N LYS A 10 0.28 -1.23 -4.79
CA LYS A 10 1.49 -0.83 -4.05
C LYS A 10 1.28 0.51 -3.31
N ALA A 11 0.70 1.49 -4.01
CA ALA A 11 0.40 2.80 -3.45
C ALA A 11 -0.56 2.72 -2.27
N MET A 12 -1.63 1.94 -2.39
CA MET A 12 -2.60 1.73 -1.30
C MET A 12 -1.96 1.08 -0.07
N THR A 13 -1.17 0.02 -0.26
CA THR A 13 -0.46 -0.65 0.84
C THR A 13 0.46 0.33 1.57
N ILE A 14 1.25 1.12 0.83
CA ILE A 14 2.14 2.15 1.41
C ILE A 14 1.33 3.20 2.18
N GLY A 15 0.24 3.72 1.59
CA GLY A 15 -0.63 4.71 2.23
C GLY A 15 -1.22 4.22 3.55
N ILE A 16 -1.70 2.97 3.58
CA ILE A 16 -2.24 2.33 4.79
C ILE A 16 -1.15 2.18 5.87
N ILE A 17 0.05 1.71 5.50
CA ILE A 17 1.17 1.55 6.42
C ILE A 17 1.59 2.92 7.00
N LEU A 18 1.75 3.94 6.15
CA LEU A 18 2.08 5.29 6.60
C LEU A 18 1.02 5.85 7.54
N ARG A 19 -0.28 5.62 7.25
CA ARG A 19 -1.38 6.02 8.15
C ARG A 19 -1.33 5.27 9.49
N ALA A 20 -1.06 3.97 9.48
CA ALA A 20 -0.91 3.17 10.70
C ALA A 20 0.29 3.63 11.55
N LEU A 21 1.37 4.08 10.90
CA LEU A 21 2.56 4.60 11.56
C LEU A 21 2.45 6.09 11.96
N ARG A 22 1.47 6.84 11.44
CA ARG A 22 1.24 8.26 11.78
C ARG A 22 1.04 8.50 13.28
N SER A 23 0.52 7.51 14.00
CA SER A 23 0.36 7.54 15.47
C SER A 23 1.69 7.38 16.22
N ARG A 24 2.71 6.82 15.58
CA ARG A 24 4.05 6.73 16.17
C ARG A 24 4.72 8.09 15.96
N LYS A 25 5.10 8.77 17.06
CA LYS A 25 5.84 10.06 17.09
C LYS A 25 7.12 10.10 16.24
N LYS A 26 7.51 8.98 15.63
CA LYS A 26 8.81 8.68 15.03
C LYS A 26 8.70 8.06 13.63
N ILE A 27 7.63 8.30 12.85
CA ILE A 27 7.59 7.82 11.45
C ILE A 27 8.85 8.24 10.66
N LYS A 28 9.37 9.42 11.00
CA LYS A 28 10.65 9.99 10.55
C LYS A 28 11.89 9.13 10.83
N GLN A 29 11.82 8.19 11.78
CA GLN A 29 12.91 7.26 12.14
C GLN A 29 12.84 5.94 11.37
N TYR A 30 11.71 5.64 10.73
CA TYR A 30 11.46 4.36 10.05
C TYR A 30 11.42 4.50 8.53
N VAL A 31 11.31 5.73 8.02
CA VAL A 31 11.23 6.02 6.59
C VAL A 31 12.24 7.12 6.28
N GLY A 32 13.03 6.94 5.21
CA GLY A 32 13.91 7.99 4.71
C GLY A 32 13.09 9.24 4.38
N LEU A 33 13.22 10.27 5.21
CA LEU A 33 12.45 11.50 5.12
C LEU A 33 12.58 12.17 3.76
N GLU A 34 13.76 12.03 3.16
CA GLU A 34 14.11 12.54 1.84
C GLU A 34 13.24 11.94 0.72
N ARG A 35 12.68 10.74 0.90
CA ARG A 35 11.86 10.05 -0.11
C ARG A 35 10.36 10.25 0.09
N LEU A 36 9.93 10.69 1.29
CA LEU A 36 8.52 10.87 1.60
C LEU A 36 7.80 11.85 0.65
N PRO A 37 8.38 13.01 0.28
CA PRO A 37 7.73 13.93 -0.66
C PRO A 37 7.46 13.29 -2.03
N GLU A 38 8.41 12.52 -2.55
CA GLU A 38 8.26 11.81 -3.82
C GLU A 38 7.18 10.73 -3.74
N VAL A 39 7.13 9.99 -2.64
CA VAL A 39 6.09 8.99 -2.38
C VAL A 39 4.72 9.64 -2.30
N ILE A 40 4.58 10.75 -1.56
CA ILE A 40 3.30 11.48 -1.45
C ILE A 40 2.83 11.95 -2.83
N LYS A 41 3.73 12.51 -3.65
CA LYS A 41 3.39 12.95 -5.01
C LYS A 41 2.83 11.80 -5.86
N VAL A 42 3.48 10.63 -5.80
CA VAL A 42 2.99 9.44 -6.52
C VAL A 42 1.63 8.98 -6.00
N LEU A 43 1.38 9.07 -4.69
CA LEU A 43 0.08 8.73 -4.10
C LEU A 43 -1.02 9.70 -4.55
N ASP A 44 -0.73 11.01 -4.58
CA ASP A 44 -1.68 12.05 -4.99
C ASP A 44 -2.04 11.89 -6.47
N GLU A 45 -1.04 11.73 -7.35
CA GLU A 45 -1.25 11.48 -8.79
C GLU A 45 -2.10 10.23 -9.03
N LEU A 46 -1.88 9.15 -8.26
CA LEU A 46 -2.68 7.93 -8.37
C LEU A 46 -4.10 8.12 -7.83
N GLN A 47 -4.28 8.96 -6.81
CA GLN A 47 -5.57 9.24 -6.23
C GLN A 47 -6.44 10.11 -7.15
N GLU A 48 -5.85 11.06 -7.86
CA GLU A 48 -6.53 11.93 -8.84
C GLU A 48 -6.93 11.16 -10.11
N ASN A 49 -6.08 10.24 -10.58
CA ASN A 49 -6.30 9.54 -11.84
C ASN A 49 -7.19 8.29 -11.72
N ALA A 50 -7.34 7.71 -10.53
CA ALA A 50 -8.15 6.50 -10.33
C ALA A 50 -9.60 6.82 -9.94
N THR A 51 -10.53 6.21 -10.67
CA THR A 51 -11.97 6.23 -10.37
C THR A 51 -12.29 5.50 -9.07
N LEU A 52 -13.49 5.72 -8.53
CA LEU A 52 -13.96 5.01 -7.33
C LEU A 52 -13.99 3.49 -7.54
N GLU A 53 -14.47 3.05 -8.71
CA GLU A 53 -14.57 1.62 -9.04
C GLU A 53 -13.19 0.95 -9.14
N GLU A 54 -12.21 1.62 -9.76
CA GLU A 54 -10.83 1.13 -9.82
C GLU A 54 -10.20 1.02 -8.42
N LYS A 55 -10.54 1.95 -7.53
CA LYS A 55 -10.08 1.92 -6.14
C LYS A 55 -10.66 0.71 -5.40
N GLU A 56 -11.96 0.47 -5.53
CA GLU A 56 -12.62 -0.68 -4.90
C GLU A 56 -12.07 -2.01 -5.41
N LYS A 57 -11.88 -2.14 -6.73
CA LYS A 57 -11.26 -3.33 -7.35
C LYS A 57 -9.84 -3.55 -6.86
N ALA A 58 -9.03 -2.49 -6.77
CA ALA A 58 -7.67 -2.59 -6.26
C ALA A 58 -7.64 -2.98 -4.77
N ILE A 59 -8.54 -2.44 -3.93
CA ILE A 59 -8.66 -2.82 -2.53
C ILE A 59 -9.01 -4.31 -2.39
N ALA A 60 -10.03 -4.78 -3.12
CA ALA A 60 -10.43 -6.19 -3.09
C ALA A 60 -9.28 -7.10 -3.57
N SER A 61 -8.58 -6.71 -4.63
CA SER A 61 -7.42 -7.45 -5.14
C SER A 61 -6.27 -7.51 -4.12
N VAL A 62 -5.93 -6.40 -3.47
CA VAL A 62 -4.91 -6.36 -2.40
C VAL A 62 -5.29 -7.29 -1.25
N ILE A 63 -6.54 -7.25 -0.80
CA ILE A 63 -7.03 -8.11 0.29
C ILE A 63 -6.86 -9.58 -0.07
N ASN A 64 -7.35 -10.00 -1.25
CA ASN A 64 -7.27 -11.40 -1.67
C ASN A 64 -5.82 -11.86 -1.79
N LYS A 65 -4.94 -11.07 -2.43
CA LYS A 65 -3.51 -11.41 -2.57
C LYS A 65 -2.81 -11.55 -1.22
N LEU A 66 -3.13 -10.69 -0.25
CA LEU A 66 -2.57 -10.76 1.10
C LEU A 66 -3.12 -11.96 1.89
N LEU A 67 -4.41 -12.27 1.75
CA LEU A 67 -5.03 -13.44 2.37
C LEU A 67 -4.45 -14.74 1.81
N ASP A 68 -4.35 -14.85 0.48
CA ASP A 68 -3.78 -16.01 -0.20
C ASP A 68 -2.34 -16.25 0.26
N ASP A 69 -1.49 -15.23 0.29
CA ASP A 69 -0.11 -15.36 0.78
C ASP A 69 -0.03 -15.74 2.26
N LEU A 70 -0.93 -15.20 3.09
CA LEU A 70 -0.97 -15.53 4.52
C LEU A 70 -1.40 -16.98 4.74
N LEU A 71 -2.40 -17.46 4.00
CA LEU A 71 -2.95 -18.81 4.12
C LEU A 71 -2.12 -19.87 3.40
N GLU A 72 -1.39 -19.53 2.33
CA GLU A 72 -0.42 -20.43 1.68
C GLU A 72 0.76 -20.74 2.60
N LYS A 73 1.18 -19.76 3.42
CA LYS A 73 2.26 -19.95 4.41
C LYS A 73 1.86 -20.83 5.60
N ASP A 74 0.58 -21.04 5.82
CA ASP A 74 0.01 -21.87 6.90
C ASP A 74 -0.19 -23.34 6.49
N LYS A 75 0.07 -23.68 5.22
CA LYS A 75 0.00 -25.07 4.69
C LYS A 75 1.33 -25.84 4.82
N GLY A 76 2.18 -25.43 5.76
CA GLY A 76 3.43 -26.11 6.14
C GLY A 76 3.21 -27.11 7.27
#